data_AF-A0A527A353-F1
#
_entry.id   AF-A0A527A353-F1
#
_cell.length_a   1.000
_cell.length_b   1.000
_cell.length_c   1.000
_cell.angle_alpha   90.00
_cell.angle_beta   90.00
_cell.angle_gamma   90.00
#
_symmetry.space_group_name_H-M   'P 1'
#
loop_
_entity.id
_entity.type
_entity.pdbx_description
1 polymer ?
#
loop_
_entity_poly.entity_id
_entity_poly.type
_entity_poly.pdbx_seq_one_letter_code
_entity_poly.pdbx_strand_id
1 'polypeptide(L)'
;MLNLSSALAEIPPYQARCVYHTIMGYQLSGDQHRRINDILLEASKTAPVWRVTVEGEVAHPNPTETFNPLKVSRYFNGERRVKTLAVCDPHGLSMEWKG
;
A
#
# COMPACT_ATOMS: atom_id res chain seq x y z
N MET A 1 1.79 19.44 -13.67
CA MET A 1 2.83 18.54 -13.14
C MET A 1 2.14 17.27 -12.69
N LEU A 2 2.50 16.11 -13.24
CA LEU A 2 1.84 14.84 -12.92
C LEU A 2 2.21 14.43 -11.49
N ASN A 3 1.22 14.20 -10.62
CA ASN A 3 1.45 13.68 -9.27
C ASN A 3 0.35 12.68 -8.88
N LEU A 4 0.51 11.98 -7.75
CA LEU A 4 -0.43 10.94 -7.32
C LEU A 4 -1.87 11.46 -7.19
N SER A 5 -2.06 12.68 -6.65
CA SER A 5 -3.40 13.26 -6.47
C SER A 5 -4.06 13.56 -7.82
N SER A 6 -3.33 14.16 -8.77
CA SER A 6 -3.87 14.44 -10.11
C SER A 6 -4.18 13.15 -10.87
N ALA A 7 -3.31 12.14 -10.78
CA ALA A 7 -3.53 10.84 -11.41
C ALA A 7 -4.78 10.12 -10.88
N LEU A 8 -5.04 10.18 -9.57
CA LEU A 8 -6.25 9.59 -8.97
C LEU A 8 -7.53 10.32 -9.40
N ALA A 9 -7.46 11.64 -9.60
CA ALA A 9 -8.59 12.46 -10.03
C ALA A 9 -8.99 12.21 -11.49
N GLU A 10 -8.04 11.80 -12.34
CA GLU A 10 -8.29 11.47 -13.74
C GLU A 10 -8.99 10.10 -13.94
N ILE A 11 -8.96 9.22 -12.92
CA ILE A 11 -9.59 7.90 -13.01
C ILE A 11 -11.12 8.05 -12.88
N PRO A 12 -11.91 7.56 -13.86
CA PRO A 12 -13.36 7.61 -13.81
C PRO A 12 -13.93 6.91 -12.56
N PRO A 13 -15.05 7.41 -11.98
CA PRO A 13 -15.57 6.92 -10.69
C PRO A 13 -16.05 5.47 -10.71
N TYR A 14 -16.34 4.92 -11.90
CA TYR A 14 -16.75 3.53 -12.08
C TYR A 14 -15.57 2.55 -12.26
N GLN A 15 -14.34 3.06 -12.35
CA GLN A 15 -13.13 2.23 -12.43
C GLN A 15 -12.47 2.09 -11.07
N ALA A 16 -11.81 0.95 -10.85
CA ALA A 16 -11.06 0.72 -9.64
C ALA A 16 -9.81 1.62 -9.60
N ARG A 17 -9.70 2.45 -8.56
CA ARG A 17 -8.48 3.21 -8.27
C ARG A 17 -7.52 2.30 -7.52
N CYS A 18 -6.48 1.84 -8.20
CA CYS A 18 -5.47 0.98 -7.60
C CYS A 18 -4.10 1.64 -7.66
N VAL A 19 -3.44 1.72 -6.52
CA VAL A 19 -2.06 2.20 -6.39
C VAL A 19 -1.21 1.03 -5.95
N TYR A 20 -0.18 0.68 -6.71
CA TYR A 20 0.72 -0.40 -6.34
C TYR A 20 2.12 0.16 -6.08
N HIS A 21 2.74 -0.28 -5.00
CA HIS A 21 4.14 0.03 -4.70
C HIS A 21 4.92 -1.27 -4.55
N THR A 22 6.14 -1.30 -5.06
CA THR A 22 7.08 -2.40 -4.89
C THR A 22 7.89 -2.22 -3.60
N ILE A 23 8.78 -3.18 -3.35
CA ILE A 23 9.65 -3.30 -2.16
C ILE A 23 10.35 -1.99 -1.82
N MET A 24 10.66 -1.14 -2.81
CA MET A 24 11.36 0.14 -2.59
C MET A 24 10.57 1.17 -1.76
N GLY A 25 9.30 0.92 -1.44
CA GLY A 25 8.50 1.77 -0.56
C GLY A 25 9.15 2.00 0.82
N TYR A 26 9.92 1.04 1.36
CA TYR A 26 10.62 1.21 2.65
C TYR A 26 11.67 2.33 2.64
N GLN A 27 12.13 2.78 1.47
CA GLN A 27 13.12 3.85 1.34
C GLN A 27 12.52 5.24 1.57
N LEU A 28 11.19 5.33 1.66
CA LEU A 28 10.50 6.58 1.96
C LEU A 28 10.65 6.93 3.44
N SER A 29 10.83 8.22 3.71
CA SER A 29 10.73 8.76 5.07
C SER A 29 9.32 8.61 5.62
N GLY A 30 9.18 8.64 6.95
CA GLY A 30 7.88 8.63 7.62
C GLY A 30 6.94 9.74 7.11
N ASP A 31 7.48 10.92 6.80
CA ASP A 31 6.70 12.05 6.26
C ASP A 31 6.17 11.77 4.86
N GLN A 32 6.97 11.12 4.00
CA GLN A 32 6.53 10.70 2.68
C GLN A 32 5.45 9.61 2.78
N HIS A 33 5.61 8.64 3.67
CA HIS A 33 4.57 7.64 3.94
C HIS A 33 3.26 8.29 4.42
N ARG A 34 3.34 9.24 5.36
CA ARG A 34 2.16 10.00 5.84
C ARG A 34 1.49 10.74 4.70
N ARG A 35 2.25 11.50 3.91
CA ARG A 35 1.71 12.27 2.78
C ARG A 35 1.03 11.39 1.73
N ILE A 36 1.56 10.21 1.44
CA ILE A 36 0.90 9.24 0.55
C ILE A 36 -0.44 8.82 1.15
N ASN A 37 -0.48 8.45 2.43
CA ASN A 37 -1.72 8.04 3.08
C ASN A 37 -2.78 9.16 3.07
N ASP A 38 -2.38 10.41 3.30
CA ASP A 38 -3.28 11.56 3.28
C ASP A 38 -3.90 11.76 1.88
N ILE A 39 -3.09 11.65 0.81
CA ILE A 39 -3.58 11.74 -0.58
C ILE A 39 -4.59 10.62 -0.88
N LEU A 40 -4.30 9.39 -0.46
CA LEU A 40 -5.19 8.24 -0.68
C LEU A 40 -6.50 8.38 0.11
N LEU A 41 -6.45 8.86 1.35
CA LEU A 41 -7.62 9.14 2.17
C LEU A 41 -8.48 10.24 1.55
N GLU A 42 -7.89 11.33 1.06
CA GLU A 42 -8.61 12.40 0.39
C GLU A 42 -9.33 11.90 -0.87
N ALA A 43 -8.61 11.17 -1.73
CA ALA A 43 -9.18 10.58 -2.94
C ALA A 43 -10.30 9.58 -2.63
N SER A 44 -10.23 8.90 -1.47
CA SER A 44 -11.23 7.92 -1.04
C SER A 44 -12.61 8.49 -0.71
N LYS A 45 -12.71 9.82 -0.56
CA LYS A 45 -13.99 10.52 -0.32
C LYS A 45 -14.95 10.43 -1.51
N THR A 46 -14.43 10.23 -2.72
CA THR A 46 -15.25 10.23 -3.95
C THR A 46 -15.45 8.83 -4.52
N ALA A 47 -14.49 7.92 -4.34
CA ALA A 47 -14.60 6.51 -4.70
C ALA A 47 -13.56 5.69 -3.92
N PRO A 48 -13.78 4.38 -3.68
CA PRO A 48 -12.79 3.54 -3.01
C PRO A 48 -11.42 3.58 -3.68
N VAL A 49 -10.36 3.64 -2.87
CA VAL A 49 -8.98 3.53 -3.33
C VAL A 49 -8.35 2.27 -2.75
N TRP A 50 -7.76 1.46 -3.61
CA TRP A 50 -7.02 0.26 -3.26
C TRP A 50 -5.53 0.56 -3.33
N ARG A 51 -4.79 0.09 -2.32
CA ARG A 51 -3.32 0.15 -2.32
C ARG A 51 -2.77 -1.25 -2.13
N VAL A 52 -1.90 -1.68 -3.03
CA VAL A 52 -1.16 -2.94 -2.93
C VAL A 52 0.29 -2.62 -2.61
N THR A 53 0.81 -3.19 -1.53
CA THR A 53 2.20 -2.96 -1.09
C THR A 53 2.90 -4.26 -0.81
N VAL A 54 4.16 -4.32 -1.20
CA VAL A 54 5.16 -5.20 -0.59
C VAL A 54 6.17 -4.28 0.06
N GLU A 55 6.19 -4.18 1.38
CA GLU A 55 7.11 -3.30 2.12
C GLU A 55 7.70 -4.13 3.28
N GLY A 56 9.02 -4.06 3.49
CA GLY A 56 9.69 -4.84 4.52
C GLY A 56 9.24 -4.46 5.93
N GLU A 57 8.91 -5.45 6.75
CA GLU A 57 8.49 -5.29 8.13
C GLU A 57 9.38 -6.11 9.06
N VAL A 58 9.58 -5.59 10.28
CA VAL A 58 10.32 -6.27 11.34
C VAL A 58 9.36 -7.19 12.09
N ALA A 59 9.75 -8.44 12.31
CA ALA A 59 8.95 -9.39 13.09
C ALA A 59 8.96 -9.02 14.59
N HIS A 60 7.78 -8.85 15.17
CA HIS A 60 7.59 -8.63 16.60
C HIS A 60 7.35 -9.98 17.31
N PRO A 61 8.30 -10.93 17.22
CA PRO A 61 9.05 -11.25 18.44
C PRO A 61 10.58 -11.28 18.25
N ASN A 62 11.08 -11.21 17.01
CA ASN A 62 12.49 -11.24 16.70
C ASN A 62 12.87 -10.03 15.81
N PRO A 63 13.41 -8.94 16.39
CA PRO A 63 13.70 -7.72 15.65
C PRO A 63 14.83 -7.84 14.63
N THR A 64 15.49 -9.00 14.56
CA THR A 64 16.49 -9.32 13.52
C THR A 64 15.88 -9.99 12.30
N GLU A 65 14.63 -10.47 12.40
CA GLU A 65 13.91 -11.08 11.31
C GLU A 65 13.09 -10.01 10.57
N THR A 66 13.29 -9.93 9.26
CA THR A 66 12.51 -9.08 8.37
C THR A 66 11.76 -9.95 7.38
N PHE A 67 10.52 -9.58 7.10
CA PHE A 67 9.69 -10.25 6.11
C PHE A 67 9.00 -9.21 5.23
N ASN A 68 8.63 -9.59 4.01
CA ASN A 68 8.06 -8.65 3.04
C ASN A 68 6.59 -9.01 2.78
N PRO A 69 5.65 -8.58 3.62
CA PRO A 69 4.25 -8.91 3.46
C PRO A 69 3.67 -8.23 2.22
N LEU A 70 2.99 -9.01 1.38
CA LEU A 70 2.05 -8.47 0.39
C LEU A 70 0.77 -8.08 1.12
N LYS A 71 0.45 -6.80 1.15
CA LYS A 71 -0.75 -6.26 1.78
C LYS A 71 -1.64 -5.58 0.75
N VAL A 72 -2.96 -5.76 0.93
CA VAL A 72 -3.97 -4.93 0.28
C VAL A 72 -4.60 -4.03 1.34
N SER A 73 -4.58 -2.72 1.05
CA SER A 73 -5.28 -1.72 1.84
C SER A 73 -6.45 -1.16 1.04
N ARG A 74 -7.60 -0.99 1.68
CA ARG A 74 -8.76 -0.29 1.14
C ARG A 74 -9.00 0.98 1.93
N TYR A 75 -9.00 2.11 1.24
CA TYR A 75 -9.38 3.42 1.75
C TYR A 75 -10.78 3.74 1.24
N PHE A 76 -11.72 3.98 2.14
CA PHE A 76 -13.08 4.39 1.77
C PHE A 76 -13.80 5.03 2.95
N ASN A 77 -14.50 6.14 2.71
CA ASN A 77 -15.30 6.85 3.72
C ASN A 77 -14.53 7.14 5.03
N GLY A 78 -13.26 7.52 4.93
CA GLY A 78 -12.42 7.84 6.09
C GLY A 78 -11.88 6.62 6.85
N GLU A 79 -12.17 5.40 6.39
CA GLU A 79 -11.63 4.18 6.97
C GLU A 79 -10.50 3.60 6.11
N ARG A 80 -9.45 3.10 6.76
CA ARG A 80 -8.42 2.26 6.14
C ARG A 80 -8.49 0.84 6.69
N ARG A 81 -8.86 -0.12 5.86
CA ARG A 81 -8.75 -1.56 6.18
C ARG A 81 -7.54 -2.16 5.50
N VAL A 82 -6.83 -3.04 6.19
CA VAL A 82 -5.62 -3.71 5.68
C VAL A 82 -5.79 -5.22 5.83
N LYS A 83 -5.49 -5.97 4.77
CA LYS A 83 -5.36 -7.43 4.80
C LYS A 83 -3.97 -7.81 4.28
N THR A 84 -3.25 -8.65 5.01
CA THR A 84 -2.07 -9.33 4.51
C THR A 84 -2.51 -10.52 3.65
N LEU A 85 -2.04 -10.59 2.42
CA LEU A 85 -2.37 -11.64 1.45
C LEU A 85 -1.28 -12.69 1.33
N ALA A 86 -0.02 -12.30 1.48
CA ALA A 86 1.11 -13.22 1.37
C ALA A 86 2.33 -12.68 2.12
N VAL A 87 3.36 -13.51 2.26
CA VAL A 87 4.71 -13.11 2.64
C VAL A 87 5.66 -13.45 1.49
N CYS A 88 6.43 -12.46 1.04
CA CYS A 88 7.37 -12.60 -0.07
C CYS A 88 8.80 -12.74 0.44
N ASP A 89 9.59 -13.53 -0.28
CA ASP A 89 11.05 -13.53 -0.16
C ASP A 89 11.61 -12.12 -0.52
N PRO A 90 12.61 -11.60 0.22
CA PRO A 90 13.18 -10.28 -0.03
C PRO A 90 13.73 -10.05 -1.44
N HIS A 91 14.14 -11.11 -2.13
CA HIS A 91 14.70 -11.05 -3.47
C HIS A 91 13.74 -11.62 -4.53
N GLY A 92 12.46 -11.85 -4.16
CA GLY A 92 11.41 -12.24 -5.07
C GLY A 92 11.47 -13.70 -5.53
N LEU A 93 12.19 -14.57 -4.81
CA LEU A 93 12.33 -15.98 -5.18
C LEU A 93 11.07 -16.80 -4.91
N SER A 94 10.29 -16.42 -3.88
CA SER A 94 9.09 -17.16 -3.48
C SER A 94 8.06 -16.25 -2.81
N MET A 95 6.82 -16.75 -2.74
CA MET A 95 5.70 -16.10 -2.08
C MET A 95 4.80 -17.15 -1.44
N GLU A 96 4.49 -16.94 -0.16
CA GLU A 96 3.60 -17.80 0.62
C GLU A 96 2.27 -17.08 0.87
N TRP A 97 1.19 -17.55 0.25
CA TRP A 97 -0.15 -16.98 0.39
C TRP A 97 -0.76 -17.28 1.76
N LYS A 98 -1.52 -16.31 2.29
CA LYS A 98 -2.28 -16.39 3.54
C LYS A 98 -3.78 -16.38 3.22
N GLY A 99 -4.55 -17.26 3.88
CA GLY A 99 -6.01 -17.36 3.77
C GLY A 99 -6.74 -16.23 4.50
#